data_AF-A0A7W1TBJ8-F1
#
_entry.id   AF-A0A7W1TBJ8-F1
#
_cell.length_a   1.000
_cell.length_b   1.000
_cell.length_c   1.000
_cell.angle_alpha   90.00
_cell.angle_beta   90.00
_cell.angle_gamma   90.00
#
_symmetry.space_group_name_H-M   'P 1'
#
loop_
_entity.id
_entity.type
_entity.pdbx_description
1 polymer ?
#
loop_
_entity_poly.entity_id
_entity_poly.type
_entity_poly.pdbx_seq_one_letter_code
_entity_poly.pdbx_strand_id
1 'polypeptide(L)'
;LAARAQVDWWDAFEPAPALTADVVLLNPPCHAGAGNDLAIARQLFSVGFGMLAPGGRLLVVANRQLPYEANLGLLGPIDRLREESGFKVLELRRRS
;
A
#
# COMPACT_ATOMS: atom_id res chain seq x y z
N LEU A 1 -2.47 -20.09 -15.31
CA LEU A 1 -2.43 -18.76 -14.64
C LEU A 1 -3.56 -17.84 -15.11
N ALA A 2 -3.91 -17.80 -16.40
CA ALA A 2 -4.91 -16.87 -16.94
C ALA A 2 -6.30 -16.87 -16.25
N ALA A 3 -6.77 -17.98 -15.69
CA ALA A 3 -8.07 -18.04 -15.00
C ALA A 3 -8.05 -17.54 -13.53
N ARG A 4 -6.90 -17.14 -12.99
CA ARG A 4 -6.73 -16.73 -11.57
C ARG A 4 -6.04 -15.37 -11.41
N ALA A 5 -5.86 -14.63 -12.50
CA ALA A 5 -5.23 -13.31 -12.48
C ALA A 5 -5.96 -12.40 -13.45
N GLN A 6 -6.31 -11.21 -12.98
CA GLN A 6 -6.76 -10.09 -13.80
C GLN A 6 -5.65 -9.04 -13.81
N VAL A 7 -5.48 -8.37 -14.94
CA VAL A 7 -4.52 -7.29 -15.10
C VAL A 7 -5.28 -6.08 -15.61
N ASP A 8 -5.21 -5.00 -14.84
CA ASP A 8 -5.83 -3.73 -15.19
C ASP A 8 -4.73 -2.68 -15.38
N TRP A 9 -4.88 -1.85 -16.42
CA TRP A 9 -4.09 -0.64 -16.57
C TRP A 9 -4.87 0.49 -15.91
N TRP A 10 -4.26 1.15 -14.92
CA TRP A 10 -4.94 2.10 -14.05
C TRP A 10 -3.96 3.11 -13.46
N ASP A 11 -4.37 4.37 -13.41
CA ASP A 11 -3.67 5.44 -12.69
C ASP A 11 -4.23 5.57 -11.27
N ALA A 12 -3.37 5.59 -10.25
CA ALA A 12 -3.78 5.67 -8.86
C ALA A 12 -4.59 6.93 -8.50
N PHE A 13 -4.52 7.98 -9.31
CA PHE A 13 -5.29 9.22 -9.15
C PHE A 13 -6.67 9.19 -9.85
N GLU A 14 -6.96 8.15 -10.63
CA GLU A 14 -8.29 7.90 -11.20
C GLU A 14 -9.16 7.09 -10.24
N PRO A 15 -10.51 7.06 -10.44
CA PRO A 15 -11.38 6.21 -9.66
C PRO A 15 -10.89 4.75 -9.63
N ALA A 16 -10.79 4.19 -8.42
CA ALA A 16 -10.34 2.83 -8.20
C ALA A 16 -11.26 1.82 -8.91
N PRO A 17 -10.72 0.73 -9.47
CA PRO A 17 -11.52 -0.41 -9.91
C PRO A 17 -12.44 -0.89 -8.78
N ALA A 18 -13.68 -1.24 -9.13
CA ALA A 18 -14.67 -1.74 -8.17
C ALA A 18 -14.33 -3.18 -7.75
N LEU A 19 -13.34 -3.32 -6.88
CA LEU A 19 -12.89 -4.59 -6.33
C LEU A 19 -12.73 -4.53 -4.81
N THR A 20 -12.97 -5.67 -4.19
CA THR A 20 -12.77 -5.88 -2.75
C THR A 20 -11.78 -7.03 -2.58
N ALA A 21 -10.79 -6.85 -1.72
CA ALA A 21 -9.73 -7.83 -1.49
C ALA A 21 -9.52 -8.11 0.00
N ASP A 22 -9.22 -9.36 0.35
CA ASP A 22 -8.80 -9.73 1.71
C ASP A 22 -7.39 -9.20 2.02
N VAL A 23 -6.55 -9.09 1.00
CA VAL A 23 -5.16 -8.63 1.11
C VAL A 23 -4.82 -7.73 -0.06
N VAL A 24 -4.21 -6.58 0.22
CA VAL A 24 -3.59 -5.70 -0.78
C VAL A 24 -2.09 -5.64 -0.51
N LEU A 25 -1.28 -5.83 -1.54
CA LEU A 25 0.18 -5.77 -1.47
C LEU A 25 0.67 -4.56 -2.27
N LEU A 26 1.49 -3.71 -1.66
CA LEU A 26 2.09 -2.56 -2.33
C LEU A 26 3.61 -2.58 -2.18
N ASN A 27 4.30 -2.28 -3.28
CA ASN A 27 5.70 -1.88 -3.30
C ASN A 27 5.79 -0.52 -4.02
N PRO A 28 5.48 0.59 -3.33
CA PRO A 28 5.43 1.90 -3.96
C PRO A 28 6.77 2.28 -4.59
N PRO A 29 6.76 3.07 -5.68
CA PRO A 29 8.01 3.56 -6.26
C PRO A 29 8.79 4.40 -5.24
N CYS A 30 10.10 4.18 -5.15
CA CYS A 30 10.96 4.77 -4.12
C CYS A 30 11.74 6.01 -4.57
N HIS A 31 11.76 6.32 -5.87
CA HIS A 31 12.47 7.47 -6.46
C HIS A 31 11.61 8.14 -7.54
N ALA A 32 10.92 9.22 -7.20
CA ALA A 32 10.21 10.07 -8.16
C ALA A 32 10.82 11.48 -8.15
N GLY A 33 11.88 11.69 -8.95
CA GLY A 33 12.47 13.02 -9.16
C GLY A 33 13.12 13.67 -7.93
N ALA A 34 13.63 14.89 -8.09
CA ALA A 34 14.40 15.60 -7.07
C ALA A 34 13.53 15.97 -5.86
N GLY A 35 13.41 15.04 -4.92
CA GLY A 35 12.60 15.19 -3.72
C GLY A 35 11.92 13.87 -3.40
N ASN A 36 11.82 13.56 -2.12
CA ASN A 36 11.10 12.39 -1.63
C ASN A 36 9.59 12.61 -1.80
N ASP A 37 9.10 12.75 -3.04
CA ASP A 37 7.68 12.94 -3.31
C ASP A 37 6.93 11.65 -2.99
N LEU A 38 6.29 11.65 -1.82
CA LEU A 38 5.50 10.54 -1.32
C LEU A 38 4.05 10.60 -1.78
N ALA A 39 3.65 11.57 -2.61
CA ALA A 39 2.25 11.75 -3.03
C ALA A 39 1.69 10.48 -3.68
N ILE A 40 2.45 9.87 -4.60
CA ILE A 40 2.03 8.61 -5.24
C ILE A 40 1.89 7.47 -4.22
N ALA A 41 2.83 7.34 -3.29
CA ALA A 41 2.76 6.30 -2.25
C ALA A 41 1.55 6.51 -1.33
N ARG A 42 1.28 7.76 -0.93
CA ARG A 42 0.11 8.13 -0.13
C ARG A 42 -1.19 7.79 -0.85
N GLN A 43 -1.27 8.07 -2.14
CA GLN A 43 -2.43 7.76 -2.96
C GLN A 43 -2.65 6.24 -3.05
N LEU A 44 -1.60 5.48 -3.30
CA LEU A 44 -1.66 4.01 -3.31
C LEU A 44 -2.11 3.44 -1.96
N PHE A 45 -1.65 4.01 -0.83
CA PHE A 45 -2.10 3.57 0.50
C PHE A 45 -3.59 3.81 0.72
N SER A 46 -4.06 5.01 0.36
CA SER A 46 -5.47 5.38 0.49
C SER A 46 -6.36 4.44 -0.32
N VAL A 47 -6.04 4.25 -1.60
CA VAL A 47 -6.82 3.38 -2.48
C VAL A 47 -6.72 1.91 -2.04
N GLY A 48 -5.52 1.43 -1.75
CA GLY A 48 -5.29 0.06 -1.30
C GLY A 48 -6.05 -0.27 -0.01
N PHE A 49 -6.10 0.66 0.94
CA PHE A 49 -6.90 0.50 2.16
C PHE A 49 -8.41 0.51 1.85
N GLY A 50 -8.86 1.37 0.93
CA GLY A 50 -10.25 1.44 0.49
C GLY A 50 -10.76 0.17 -0.18
N MET A 51 -9.87 -0.57 -0.86
CA MET A 51 -10.16 -1.86 -1.51
C MET A 51 -10.27 -3.04 -0.52
N LEU A 52 -9.90 -2.88 0.76
CA LEU A 52 -9.92 -4.01 1.69
C LEU A 52 -11.35 -4.42 2.08
N ALA A 53 -11.61 -5.72 2.16
CA ALA A 53 -12.76 -6.24 2.90
C ALA A 53 -12.65 -5.89 4.41
N PRO A 54 -13.76 -5.90 5.17
CA PRO A 54 -13.70 -5.90 6.64
C PRO A 54 -12.77 -7.02 7.15
N GLY A 55 -11.82 -6.68 8.03
CA GLY A 55 -10.80 -7.62 8.52
C GLY A 55 -9.60 -7.82 7.59
N GLY A 56 -9.61 -7.22 6.39
CA GLY A 56 -8.54 -7.31 5.41
C GLY A 56 -7.27 -6.58 5.83
N ARG A 57 -6.17 -6.86 5.11
CA ARG A 57 -4.82 -6.38 5.45
C ARG A 57 -4.13 -5.72 4.26
N LEU A 58 -3.59 -4.53 4.48
CA LEU A 58 -2.68 -3.85 3.57
C LEU A 58 -1.25 -4.13 4.01
N LEU A 59 -0.43 -4.70 3.12
CA LEU A 59 1.00 -4.91 3.33
C LEU A 59 1.81 -4.01 2.39
N VAL A 60 2.74 -3.25 2.98
CA VAL A 60 3.59 -2.32 2.24
C VAL A 60 5.04 -2.70 2.45
N VAL A 61 5.75 -2.98 1.36
CA VAL A 61 7.22 -3.09 1.35
C VAL A 61 7.80 -1.71 1.03
N ALA A 62 8.82 -1.29 1.78
CA ALA A 62 9.47 -0.01 1.57
C ALA A 62 10.95 -0.04 1.94
N ASN A 63 11.74 0.85 1.34
CA ASN A 63 13.08 1.15 1.83
C ASN A 63 13.00 1.65 3.28
N ARG A 64 13.90 1.17 4.14
CA ARG A 64 13.92 1.46 5.58
C ARG A 64 13.85 2.95 5.91
N GLN A 65 14.53 3.76 5.10
CA GLN A 65 14.66 5.21 5.29
C GLN A 65 13.39 6.00 4.95
N LEU A 66 12.44 5.42 4.19
CA LEU A 66 11.22 6.12 3.79
C LEU A 66 10.25 6.24 4.98
N PRO A 67 9.73 7.43 5.32
CA PRO A 67 8.90 7.66 6.49
C PRO A 67 7.42 7.33 6.25
N TYR A 68 7.11 6.18 5.64
CA TYR A 68 5.73 5.81 5.29
C TYR A 68 4.82 5.57 6.48
N GLU A 69 5.38 5.29 7.66
CA GLU A 69 4.63 5.14 8.91
C GLU A 69 3.74 6.34 9.20
N ALA A 70 4.24 7.57 8.99
CA ALA A 70 3.47 8.78 9.24
C ALA A 70 2.25 8.89 8.33
N ASN A 71 2.33 8.37 7.10
CA ASN A 71 1.24 8.42 6.13
C ASN A 71 0.23 7.28 6.34
N LEU A 72 0.71 6.06 6.56
CA LEU A 72 -0.15 4.91 6.86
C LEU A 72 -0.87 5.06 8.21
N GLY A 73 -0.21 5.67 9.19
CA GLY A 73 -0.78 5.96 10.50
C GLY A 73 -2.01 6.85 10.48
N LEU A 74 -2.22 7.63 9.40
CA LEU A 74 -3.43 8.42 9.21
C LEU A 74 -4.67 7.55 8.90
N LEU A 75 -4.45 6.35 8.36
CA LEU A 75 -5.50 5.40 7.99
C LEU A 75 -5.82 4.43 9.14
N GLY A 76 -4.90 4.25 10.09
CA GLY A 76 -5.10 3.44 11.29
C GLY A 76 -3.79 2.95 11.92
N PRO A 77 -3.88 2.12 12.97
CA PRO A 77 -2.71 1.56 13.64
C PRO A 77 -1.90 0.66 12.69
N ILE A 78 -0.59 0.85 12.72
CA ILE A 78 0.35 0.12 11.86
C ILE A 78 1.24 -0.80 12.69
N ASP A 79 1.55 -1.97 12.13
CA ASP A 79 2.53 -2.89 12.67
C ASP A 79 3.72 -3.00 11.72
N ARG A 80 4.94 -3.07 12.27
CA ARG A 80 6.14 -3.41 11.48
C ARG A 80 6.39 -4.90 11.60
N LEU A 81 6.06 -5.66 10.58
CA LEU A 81 6.16 -7.12 10.60
C LEU A 81 7.59 -7.63 10.46
N ARG A 82 8.41 -6.94 9.65
CA ARG A 82 9.80 -7.32 9.41
C ARG A 82 10.63 -6.13 8.95
N GLU A 83 11.91 -6.17 9.25
CA GLU A 83 12.91 -5.23 8.71
C GLU A 83 14.22 -6.00 8.48
N GLU A 84 14.70 -6.02 7.25
CA GLU A 84 15.89 -6.77 6.86
C GLU A 84 16.46 -6.25 5.53
N SER A 85 17.78 -6.34 5.36
CA SER A 85 18.46 -6.03 4.09
C SER A 85 18.11 -4.67 3.49
N GLY A 86 17.84 -3.66 4.34
CA GLY A 86 17.50 -2.30 3.92
C GLY A 86 16.02 -2.04 3.64
N PHE A 87 15.15 -3.04 3.80
CA PHE A 87 13.70 -2.93 3.60
C PHE A 87 12.93 -3.16 4.89
N LYS A 88 11.70 -2.66 4.94
CA LYS A 88 10.71 -2.94 5.99
C LYS A 88 9.36 -3.33 5.39
N VAL A 89 8.63 -4.19 6.11
CA VAL A 89 7.24 -4.56 5.81
C VAL A 89 6.34 -3.95 6.87
N LEU A 90 5.42 -3.10 6.44
CA LEU A 90 4.41 -2.47 7.28
C LEU A 90 3.04 -3.14 7.01
N GLU A 91 2.27 -3.40 8.06
CA GLU A 91 0.90 -3.90 8.00
C GLU A 91 -0.06 -2.84 8.54
N LEU A 92 -1.18 -2.67 7.85
CA LEU A 92 -2.35 -1.94 8.32
C LEU A 92 -3.58 -2.83 8.15
N ARG A 93 -4.47 -2.87 9.14
CA ARG A 93 -5.70 -3.68 9.08
C ARG A 93 -6.95 -2.82 8.97
N ARG A 94 -7.86 -3.20 8.09
CA ARG A 94 -9.21 -2.62 8.06
C ARG A 94 -10.04 -3.27 9.16
N ARG A 95 -10.44 -2.48 10.16
CA ARG A 95 -11.35 -2.94 11.21
C ARG A 95 -12.74 -3.21 10.62
N SER A 96 -13.46 -4.14 11.25
CA SER A 96 -14.83 -4.52 10.89
C SER A 96 -15.82 -3.38 11.04
#